data_AF-A0A2N2MRX1-F1
#
_entry.id   AF-A0A2N2MRX1-F1
#
_cell.length_a   1.000
_cell.length_b   1.000
_cell.length_c   1.000
_cell.angle_alpha   90.00
_cell.angle_beta   90.00
_cell.angle_gamma   90.00
#
_symmetry.space_group_name_H-M   'P 1'
#
loop_
_entity.id
_entity.type
_entity.pdbx_description
1 polymer ?
#
loop_
_entity_poly.entity_id
_entity_poly.type
_entity_poly.pdbx_seq_one_letter_code
_entity_poly.pdbx_strand_id
1 'polypeptide(L)' 'MNKERLWTKNFLTVSLINFLTFLTHFLLLVVIASYAVDKFHASTSMAGLVVGIFIIGILFGRLGTG' A
#
# COMPACT_ATOMS: atom_id res chain seq x y z
N MET A 1 14.20 -4.33 36.05
CA MET A 1 13.93 -3.97 34.64
C MET A 1 12.50 -4.36 34.31
N ASN A 2 11.56 -3.42 34.40
CA ASN A 2 10.18 -3.67 33.96
C ASN A 2 10.15 -3.70 32.44
N LYS A 3 9.85 -4.86 31.85
CA LYS A 3 9.61 -5.02 30.41
C LYS A 3 8.37 -4.21 30.05
N GLU A 4 8.52 -3.06 29.41
CA GLU A 4 7.38 -2.41 28.76
C GLU A 4 6.77 -3.38 27.76
N ARG A 5 5.47 -3.66 27.91
CA ARG A 5 4.77 -4.57 27.01
C ARG A 5 4.55 -3.84 25.69
N LEU A 6 5.34 -4.19 24.67
CA LEU A 6 5.13 -3.76 23.28
C LEU A 6 3.67 -3.97 22.84
N TRP A 7 3.05 -5.06 23.29
CA TRP A 7 1.65 -5.37 23.08
C TRP A 7 0.73 -4.67 24.08
N THR A 8 0.60 -3.36 23.96
CA THR A 8 -0.50 -2.61 24.60
C THR A 8 -1.74 -2.61 23.70
N LYS A 9 -2.94 -2.47 24.28
CA LYS A 9 -4.18 -2.29 23.50
C LYS A 9 -4.07 -1.12 22.50
N ASN A 10 -3.35 -0.06 22.89
CA ASN A 10 -3.04 1.07 22.03
C ASN A 10 -2.13 0.66 20.87
N PHE A 11 -1.04 -0.07 21.12
CA PHE A 11 -0.14 -0.56 20.06
C PHE A 11 -0.86 -1.48 19.07
N LEU A 12 -1.74 -2.36 19.56
CA LEU A 12 -2.53 -3.25 18.71
C LEU A 12 -3.51 -2.46 17.82
N THR A 13 -4.17 -1.46 18.40
CA THR A 13 -5.10 -0.59 17.66
C THR A 13 -4.36 0.21 16.59
N VAL A 14 -3.24 0.85 16.93
CA VAL A 14 -2.41 1.61 15.98
C VAL A 14 -1.82 0.70 14.90
N SER A 15 -1.37 -0.49 15.26
CA SER A 15 -0.87 -1.49 14.29
C SER A 15 -1.96 -1.96 13.36
N LEU A 16 -3.18 -2.19 13.86
CA LEU A 16 -4.32 -2.61 13.05
C LEU A 16 -4.75 -1.50 12.08
N ILE A 17 -4.82 -0.26 12.55
CA ILE A 17 -5.13 0.91 11.71
C ILE A 17 -4.05 1.06 10.62
N ASN A 18 -2.76 0.98 10.99
CA ASN A 18 -1.67 1.02 10.01
C ASN A 18 -1.80 -0.13 9.01
N PHE A 19 -2.03 -1.35 9.48
CA PHE A 19 -2.20 -2.53 8.63
C PHE A 19 -3.35 -2.36 7.63
N LEU A 20 -4.53 -1.92 8.09
CA LEU A 20 -5.69 -1.64 7.24
C LEU A 20 -5.41 -0.52 6.24
N THR A 21 -4.66 0.51 6.66
CA THR A 21 -4.24 1.62 5.79
C THR A 21 -3.33 1.12 4.68
N PHE A 22 -2.27 0.38 5.02
CA PHE A 22 -1.39 -0.24 4.04
C PHE A 22 -2.15 -1.21 3.13
N LEU A 23 -3.03 -2.04 3.68
CA LEU A 23 -3.85 -2.97 2.91
C LEU A 23 -4.73 -2.25 1.90
N THR A 24 -5.44 -1.21 2.31
CA THR A 24 -6.30 -0.40 1.42
C THR A 24 -5.46 0.32 0.37
N HIS A 25 -4.27 0.80 0.73
CA HIS A 25 -3.33 1.44 -0.19
C HIS A 25 -2.85 0.47 -1.28
N PHE A 26 -2.51 -0.76 -0.91
CA PHE A 26 -2.13 -1.81 -1.86
C PHE A 26 -3.32 -2.38 -2.65
N LEU A 27 -4.51 -2.45 -2.05
CA LEU A 27 -5.73 -2.86 -2.74
C LEU A 27 -6.14 -1.85 -3.81
N LEU A 28 -6.09 -0.55 -3.52
CA LEU A 28 -6.35 0.51 -4.51
C LEU A 28 -5.45 0.34 -5.75
N LEU A 29 -4.18 0.02 -5.51
CA LEU A 29 -3.20 -0.31 -6.54
C LEU A 29 -3.62 -1.48 -7.42
N VAL A 30 -4.03 -2.60 -6.81
CA VAL A 30 -4.50 -3.79 -7.53
C VAL A 30 -5.79 -3.49 -8.29
N VAL A 31 -6.74 -2.77 -7.68
CA VAL A 31 -8.02 -2.43 -8.30
C VAL A 31 -7.84 -1.56 -9.54
N ILE A 32 -6.94 -0.56 -9.51
CA ILE A 32 -6.66 0.29 -10.68
C ILE A 32 -6.03 -0.55 -11.80
N ALA A 33 -5.10 -1.45 -11.47
CA ALA A 33 -4.47 -2.33 -12.44
C ALA A 33 -5.49 -3.31 -13.07
N SER A 34 -6.30 -3.98 -12.24
CA SER A 34 -7.38 -4.87 -12.69
C SER A 34 -8.43 -4.13 -13.51
N TYR A 35 -8.81 -2.92 -13.09
CA TYR A 35 -9.76 -2.08 -13.83
C TYR A 35 -9.20 -1.65 -15.18
N ALA A 36 -7.91 -1.31 -15.26
CA ALA A 36 -7.26 -0.99 -16.54
C ALA A 36 -7.23 -2.19 -17.49
N VAL A 37 -6.95 -3.38 -16.98
CA VAL A 37 -6.98 -4.64 -17.75
C VAL A 37 -8.40 -4.92 -18.24
N ASP A 38 -9.40 -4.89 -17.36
CA ASP A 38 -10.78 -5.25 -17.70
C ASP A 38 -11.46 -4.22 -18.60
N LYS A 39 -11.24 -2.91 -18.39
CA LYS A 39 -11.88 -1.87 -19.20
C LYS A 39 -11.14 -1.50 -20.48
N PHE A 40 -9.81 -1.55 -20.46
CA PHE A 40 -8.99 -1.13 -21.61
C PHE A 40 -8.35 -2.31 -22.36
N HIS A 41 -8.65 -3.57 -21.97
CA HIS A 41 -8.00 -4.78 -22.49
C HIS A 41 -6.47 -4.71 -22.40
N ALA A 42 -5.96 -3.98 -21.41
CA ALA A 42 -4.53 -3.81 -21.23
C ALA A 42 -3.91 -5.17 -20.86
N SER A 43 -2.76 -5.50 -21.45
CA SER A 43 -2.09 -6.77 -21.15
C SER A 43 -1.64 -6.83 -19.69
N THR A 44 -1.49 -8.03 -19.14
CA THR A 44 -0.95 -8.25 -17.79
C THR A 44 0.41 -7.58 -17.59
N SER A 45 1.20 -7.44 -18.66
CA SER A 45 2.46 -6.69 -18.66
C SER A 45 2.25 -5.18 -18.44
N MET A 46 1.22 -4.58 -19.04
CA MET A 46 0.86 -3.17 -18.80
C MET A 46 0.39 -2.96 -17.36
N ALA A 47 -0.38 -3.90 -16.80
CA ALA A 47 -0.81 -3.85 -15.41
C ALA A 47 0.40 -3.86 -14.43
N GLY A 48 1.37 -4.75 -14.66
CA GLY A 48 2.61 -4.78 -13.87
C GLY A 48 3.44 -3.51 -14.01
N LEU A 49 3.48 -2.92 -15.20
CA LEU A 49 4.20 -1.67 -15.46
C LEU A 49 3.56 -0.46 -14.75
N VAL A 50 2.22 -0.38 -14.72
CA VAL A 50 1.47 0.64 -13.97
C VAL A 50 1.76 0.54 -12.47
N VAL A 51 1.75 -0.68 -11.91
CA VAL A 51 2.11 -0.92 -10.50
C VAL A 51 3.55 -0.46 -10.21
N GLY A 52 4.49 -0.74 -11.13
CA GLY A 52 5.88 -0.29 -11.00
C GLY A 52 6.04 1.23 -10.97
N ILE A 53 5.40 1.95 -11.89
CA ILE A 53 5.42 3.43 -11.91
C ILE A 53 4.84 4.00 -10.62
N PHE A 54 3.78 3.40 -10.10
CA PHE A 54 3.14 3.86 -8.86
C PHE A 54 4.05 3.69 -7.64
N ILE A 55 4.77 2.56 -7.52
CA ILE A 55 5.76 2.35 -6.46
C ILE A 55 6.86 3.42 -6.50
N ILE A 56 7.33 3.76 -7.71
CA ILE A 56 8.31 4.84 -7.90
C ILE A 56 7.72 6.19 -7.45
N GLY A 57 6.47 6.48 -7.81
CA GLY A 57 5.76 7.69 -7.35
C GLY A 57 5.65 7.79 -5.83
N ILE A 58 5.34 6.68 -5.14
CA ILE A 58 5.32 6.62 -3.67
C ILE A 58 6.72 6.89 -3.10
N LEU A 59 7.78 6.33 -3.68
CA LEU A 59 9.16 6.57 -3.22
C LEU A 59 9.54 8.05 -3.31
N PHE A 60 9.17 8.73 -4.40
CA PHE A 60 9.37 10.17 -4.53
C PHE A 60 8.50 10.99 -3.58
N GLY A 61 7.23 10.63 -3.41
CA GLY A 61 6.36 11.25 -2.41
C GLY A 61 6.94 11.13 -1.01
N ARG A 62 7.48 9.96 -0.67
CA ARG A 62 8.17 9.71 0.61
C ARG A 62 9.42 10.57 0.79
N LEU A 63 10.19 10.83 -0.27
CA LEU A 63 11.34 11.75 -0.21
C LEU A 63 10.93 13.22 0.00
N GLY A 64 9.74 13.62 -0.46
CA GLY A 64 9.23 14.98 -0.28
C GLY A 64 8.58 15.24 1.08
N THR A 65 8.00 14.21 1.72
CA THR A 65 7.40 14.30 3.06
C THR A 65 8.33 13.87 4.19
N GLY A 66 9.41 13.14 3.86
CA GLY A 66 10.42 12.66 4.79
C GLY A 66 11.48 13.70 5.11
#